data_AF-A0A165T2J6-F1
#
_entry.id   AF-A0A165T2J6-F1
#
_cell.length_a   1.000
_cell.length_b   1.000
_cell.length_c   1.000
_cell.angle_alpha   90.00
_cell.angle_beta   90.00
_cell.angle_gamma   90.00
#
_symmetry.space_group_name_H-M   'P 1'
#
loop_
_entity.id
_entity.type
_entity.pdbx_description
1 polymer ?
#
loop_
_entity_poly.entity_id
_entity_poly.type
_entity_poly.pdbx_seq_one_letter_code
_entity_poly.pdbx_strand_id
1 'polypeptide(L)'
;MSVSSIAAFGSYHGQLKLEENRTEDAAANTPAEQEQSKSSESLAGTGAAAASLSVEALFAVAQVSQQTTTSNSYYEQFYPSYEGLSITNLAAAIKDPGSEVFSQNRSLADVAEAARASMDARLEQMHASGVFGQDSHADRNATFGELDRRALFAVSSNEGGLFTQSEQEQARWLMQQQQALAMGYYWGPISLKSEFLNNHDHLDAIKLSIQFLDQVSADEKTSVMWAYSRAGDEHVYDLLIAESDEERENFTSDSPAVQLIKAALDARLETQEPILGVIVNDDDLKNQPWFEKYADRLDRVLEQNRMHFGVS
;
A
#
# COMPACT_ATOMS: atom_id res chain seq x y z
N MET A 1 -1.55 -22.52 -22.95
CA MET A 1 -1.09 -21.54 -21.94
C MET A 1 -0.73 -22.34 -20.69
N SER A 2 0.38 -22.03 -20.01
CA SER A 2 0.72 -22.69 -18.75
C SER A 2 -0.27 -22.26 -17.65
N VAL A 3 -0.51 -23.10 -16.64
CA VAL A 3 -1.28 -22.75 -15.43
C VAL A 3 -0.68 -21.49 -14.78
N SER A 4 0.65 -21.36 -14.83
CA SER A 4 1.40 -20.18 -14.37
C SER A 4 1.05 -18.89 -15.16
N SER A 5 0.67 -19.00 -16.43
CA SER A 5 0.22 -17.85 -17.24
C SER A 5 -1.22 -17.46 -16.94
N ILE A 6 -2.08 -18.40 -16.51
CA ILE A 6 -3.48 -18.11 -16.17
C ILE A 6 -3.57 -17.50 -14.77
N ALA A 7 -2.77 -18.00 -13.82
CA ALA A 7 -2.63 -17.48 -12.46
C ALA A 7 -2.13 -16.02 -12.44
N ALA A 8 -1.14 -15.71 -13.29
CA ALA A 8 -0.54 -14.38 -13.39
C ALA A 8 -1.43 -13.32 -14.06
N PHE A 9 -2.62 -13.63 -14.58
CA PHE A 9 -3.60 -12.63 -15.05
C PHE A 9 -4.87 -12.60 -14.17
N GLY A 10 -5.01 -13.57 -13.26
CA GLY A 10 -6.19 -13.77 -12.42
C GLY A 10 -6.16 -13.02 -11.09
N SER A 11 -4.97 -12.67 -10.59
CA SER A 11 -4.80 -11.97 -9.32
C SER A 11 -4.51 -10.49 -9.52
N TYR A 12 -4.72 -9.69 -8.47
CA TYR A 12 -4.28 -8.30 -8.40
C TYR A 12 -2.78 -8.15 -8.78
N HIS A 13 -1.96 -9.14 -8.45
CA HIS A 13 -0.54 -9.24 -8.84
C HIS A 13 -0.30 -9.33 -10.36
N GLY A 14 -1.24 -9.92 -11.10
CA GLY A 14 -1.21 -9.90 -12.56
C GLY A 14 -1.40 -8.50 -13.16
N GLN A 15 -2.15 -7.66 -12.45
CA GLN A 15 -2.37 -6.27 -12.81
C GLN A 15 -1.13 -5.42 -12.44
N LEU A 16 -0.45 -5.72 -11.33
CA LEU A 16 0.82 -5.07 -10.96
C LEU A 16 1.92 -5.24 -12.02
N LYS A 17 2.06 -6.43 -12.62
CA LYS A 17 3.02 -6.65 -13.73
C LYS A 17 2.70 -5.82 -14.99
N LEU A 18 1.43 -5.48 -15.21
CA LEU A 18 1.04 -4.61 -16.33
C LEU A 18 1.37 -3.15 -16.05
N GLU A 19 1.32 -2.72 -14.79
CA GLU A 19 1.72 -1.37 -14.37
C GLU A 19 3.24 -1.17 -14.36
N GLU A 20 4.03 -2.18 -13.95
CA GLU A 20 5.51 -2.15 -14.03
C GLU A 20 5.98 -1.82 -15.47
N ASN A 21 5.42 -2.51 -16.47
CA ASN A 21 5.72 -2.27 -17.89
C ASN A 21 5.31 -0.87 -18.36
N ARG A 22 4.29 -0.26 -17.74
CA ARG A 22 3.80 1.09 -18.09
C ARG A 22 4.70 2.19 -17.51
N THR A 23 5.33 1.95 -16.37
CA THR A 23 6.28 2.88 -15.75
C THR A 23 7.67 2.86 -16.41
N GLU A 24 8.07 1.74 -17.03
CA GLU A 24 9.33 1.67 -17.80
C GLU A 24 9.34 2.61 -19.02
N ASP A 25 8.20 2.77 -19.70
CA ASP A 25 8.07 3.66 -20.86
C ASP A 25 8.09 5.17 -20.50
N ALA A 26 7.73 5.52 -19.26
CA ALA A 26 7.70 6.92 -18.80
C ALA A 26 9.07 7.44 -18.36
N ALA A 27 9.99 6.57 -17.95
CA ALA A 27 11.31 6.94 -17.42
C ALA A 27 12.36 7.27 -18.51
N ALA A 28 12.05 7.08 -19.79
CA ALA A 28 13.01 7.23 -20.89
C ALA A 28 13.22 8.68 -21.40
N ASN A 29 12.51 9.68 -20.87
CA ASN A 29 12.55 11.05 -21.41
C ASN A 29 12.76 12.14 -20.34
N THR A 30 14.00 12.35 -19.85
CA THR A 30 14.50 13.71 -19.55
C THR A 30 16.05 13.77 -19.53
N PRO A 31 16.72 14.82 -20.06
CA PRO A 31 18.19 14.91 -20.17
C PRO A 31 18.90 15.50 -18.93
N ALA A 32 20.21 15.25 -18.90
CA ALA A 32 21.17 15.44 -17.81
C ALA A 32 21.72 16.87 -17.56
N GLU A 33 22.42 16.98 -16.40
CA GLU A 33 23.44 17.96 -15.96
C GLU A 33 22.96 19.33 -15.41
N GLN A 34 23.51 19.94 -14.32
CA GLN A 34 24.88 19.96 -13.80
C GLN A 34 24.97 20.55 -12.36
N GLU A 35 26.06 20.24 -11.65
CA GLU A 35 26.45 20.58 -10.26
C GLU A 35 26.83 22.07 -9.98
N GLN A 36 26.69 22.56 -8.72
CA GLN A 36 27.82 22.96 -7.83
C GLN A 36 27.43 23.80 -6.58
N SER A 37 27.69 23.22 -5.39
CA SER A 37 28.55 23.71 -4.27
C SER A 37 28.32 25.06 -3.51
N LYS A 38 27.98 24.88 -2.21
CA LYS A 38 28.60 25.38 -0.95
C LYS A 38 28.17 26.69 -0.22
N SER A 39 27.95 26.45 1.09
CA SER A 39 28.35 27.15 2.33
C SER A 39 27.54 28.35 2.88
N SER A 40 26.72 28.02 3.90
CA SER A 40 26.69 28.55 5.28
C SER A 40 26.88 30.04 5.58
N GLU A 41 25.90 30.64 6.28
CA GLU A 41 26.11 31.32 7.57
C GLU A 41 24.79 31.63 8.29
N SER A 42 24.80 31.43 9.61
CA SER A 42 23.70 31.66 10.56
C SER A 42 23.48 33.14 10.85
N LEU A 43 22.26 33.55 11.22
CA LEU A 43 22.03 34.63 12.19
C LEU A 43 20.67 34.45 12.87
N ALA A 44 20.66 34.75 14.17
CA ALA A 44 19.65 34.42 15.15
C ALA A 44 18.59 35.53 15.36
N GLY A 45 17.46 35.13 15.98
CA GLY A 45 16.48 35.99 16.69
C GLY A 45 15.17 36.20 15.91
N THR A 46 13.95 36.08 16.47
CA THR A 46 13.55 36.18 17.88
C THR A 46 12.11 35.67 18.07
N GLY A 47 11.85 34.96 19.18
CA GLY A 47 10.66 35.14 20.02
C GLY A 47 9.31 34.49 19.63
N ALA A 48 9.01 33.33 20.22
CA ALA A 48 7.66 32.97 20.67
C ALA A 48 7.75 32.03 21.89
N ALA A 49 6.83 32.20 22.83
CA ALA A 49 6.87 31.64 24.19
C ALA A 49 7.07 30.11 24.22
N ALA A 50 8.20 29.68 24.78
CA ALA A 50 8.49 28.27 25.00
C ALA A 50 7.85 27.79 26.30
N ALA A 51 6.86 26.91 26.19
CA ALA A 51 6.49 26.04 27.30
C ALA A 51 7.71 25.19 27.65
N SER A 52 8.24 25.33 28.86
CA SER A 52 9.39 24.52 29.31
C SER A 52 8.92 23.08 29.52
N LEU A 53 9.18 22.23 28.53
CA LEU A 53 9.07 20.79 28.68
C LEU A 53 10.06 20.32 29.76
N SER A 54 9.66 19.35 30.57
CA SER A 54 10.56 18.76 31.57
C SER A 54 11.78 18.13 30.90
N VAL A 55 12.89 18.04 31.63
CA VAL A 55 14.11 17.37 31.15
C VAL A 55 13.80 15.92 30.75
N GLU A 56 12.88 15.25 31.45
CA GLU A 56 12.36 13.93 31.10
C GLU A 56 11.56 13.90 29.79
N ALA A 57 10.76 14.92 29.49
CA ALA A 57 10.03 15.01 28.22
C ALA A 57 10.99 15.29 27.05
N LEU A 58 12.01 16.12 27.27
CA LEU A 58 13.08 16.35 26.29
C LEU A 58 13.93 15.10 26.07
N PHE A 59 14.20 14.31 27.12
CA PHE A 59 14.87 13.02 27.00
C PHE A 59 14.00 11.96 26.32
N ALA A 60 12.69 11.93 26.56
CA ALA A 60 11.78 11.02 25.88
C ALA A 60 11.65 11.36 24.38
N VAL A 61 11.53 12.65 24.04
CA VAL A 61 11.54 13.11 22.64
C VAL A 61 12.90 12.86 22.01
N ALA A 62 14.01 13.12 22.71
CA ALA A 62 15.36 12.85 22.19
C ALA A 62 15.66 11.35 22.07
N GLN A 63 15.10 10.47 22.89
CA GLN A 63 15.23 9.02 22.73
C GLN A 63 14.35 8.49 21.59
N VAL A 64 13.14 9.01 21.41
CA VAL A 64 12.32 8.73 20.22
C VAL A 64 13.01 9.25 18.96
N SER A 65 13.65 10.43 19.00
CA SER A 65 14.45 10.99 17.91
C SER A 65 15.79 10.28 17.68
N GLN A 66 16.45 9.76 18.72
CA GLN A 66 17.73 9.04 18.58
C GLN A 66 17.56 7.56 18.23
N GLN A 67 16.42 6.93 18.55
CA GLN A 67 16.04 5.63 17.97
C GLN A 67 15.63 5.75 16.50
N THR A 68 15.15 6.92 16.05
CA THR A 68 14.78 7.17 14.65
C THR A 68 15.93 7.66 13.76
N THR A 69 17.09 8.03 14.30
CA THR A 69 18.23 8.50 13.48
C THR A 69 19.30 7.45 13.15
N THR A 70 19.08 6.16 13.41
CA THR A 70 20.11 5.12 13.13
C THR A 70 19.58 3.80 12.59
N SER A 71 18.47 3.85 11.86
CA SER A 71 18.10 2.79 10.92
C SER A 71 17.06 3.37 9.97
N ASN A 72 17.49 3.98 8.86
CA ASN A 72 16.62 4.02 7.70
C ASN A 72 16.18 2.58 7.48
N SER A 73 14.88 2.27 7.62
CA SER A 73 14.40 0.93 7.27
C SER A 73 14.93 0.63 5.87
N TYR A 74 15.47 -0.58 5.62
CA TYR A 74 15.99 -0.98 4.30
C TYR A 74 15.06 -0.55 3.15
N TYR A 75 13.76 -0.49 3.41
CA TYR A 75 12.75 -0.09 2.43
C TYR A 75 12.61 1.42 2.18
N GLU A 76 13.11 2.29 3.05
CA GLU A 76 13.04 3.75 2.88
C GLU A 76 13.70 4.21 1.58
N GLN A 77 14.77 3.52 1.15
CA GLN A 77 15.45 3.82 -0.11
C GLN A 77 14.54 3.67 -1.35
N PHE A 78 13.44 2.91 -1.24
CA PHE A 78 12.48 2.73 -2.33
C PHE A 78 11.35 3.79 -2.33
N TYR A 79 11.36 4.70 -1.35
CA TYR A 79 10.47 5.86 -1.27
C TYR A 79 11.29 7.15 -1.29
N PRO A 80 11.80 7.60 -2.46
CA PRO A 80 12.48 8.90 -2.54
C PRO A 80 11.54 9.99 -2.02
N SER A 81 12.08 10.93 -1.23
CA SER A 81 11.37 12.05 -0.61
C SER A 81 12.34 13.21 -0.43
N TYR A 82 11.83 14.39 -0.08
CA TYR A 82 12.64 15.57 0.20
C TYR A 82 13.22 15.53 1.62
N GLU A 83 14.36 16.20 1.83
CA GLU A 83 15.00 16.31 3.13
C GLU A 83 14.04 16.91 4.17
N GLY A 84 13.94 16.26 5.34
CA GLY A 84 13.04 16.67 6.42
C GLY A 84 11.56 16.26 6.25
N LEU A 85 11.21 15.59 5.15
CA LEU A 85 9.88 15.00 4.94
C LEU A 85 9.95 13.49 5.13
N SER A 86 9.45 13.03 6.27
CA SER A 86 9.47 11.62 6.68
C SER A 86 8.68 10.75 5.71
N ILE A 87 9.18 9.52 5.50
CA ILE A 87 8.50 8.42 4.80
C ILE A 87 8.48 7.15 5.66
N THR A 88 8.77 7.29 6.96
CA THR A 88 8.96 6.16 7.87
C THR A 88 7.72 5.29 7.95
N ASN A 89 6.51 5.86 7.94
CA ASN A 89 5.27 5.08 8.02
C ASN A 89 5.00 4.30 6.72
N LEU A 90 5.33 4.87 5.55
CA LEU A 90 5.25 4.16 4.27
C LEU A 90 6.18 2.94 4.24
N ALA A 91 7.43 3.11 4.69
CA ALA A 91 8.42 2.04 4.70
C ALA A 91 8.17 1.00 5.81
N ALA A 92 7.64 1.41 6.96
CA ALA A 92 7.32 0.52 8.07
C ALA A 92 6.18 -0.46 7.72
N ALA A 93 5.18 0.02 6.98
CA ALA A 93 4.02 -0.77 6.56
C ALA A 93 4.37 -1.99 5.69
N ILE A 94 5.58 -2.06 5.10
CA ILE A 94 6.04 -3.24 4.37
C ILE A 94 6.26 -4.43 5.30
N LYS A 95 6.78 -4.17 6.51
CA LYS A 95 7.06 -5.21 7.51
C LYS A 95 5.90 -5.42 8.48
N ASP A 96 5.15 -4.37 8.76
CA ASP A 96 4.04 -4.35 9.71
C ASP A 96 2.87 -3.54 9.13
N PRO A 97 2.10 -4.11 8.18
CA PRO A 97 0.99 -3.40 7.54
C PRO A 97 -0.21 -3.16 8.48
N GLY A 98 -0.22 -3.80 9.65
CA GLY A 98 -1.19 -3.58 10.72
C GLY A 98 -0.79 -2.46 11.69
N SER A 99 0.37 -1.83 11.49
CA SER A 99 0.81 -0.71 12.33
C SER A 99 -0.08 0.51 12.13
N GLU A 100 -0.66 1.02 13.21
CA GLU A 100 -1.59 2.15 13.19
C GLU A 100 -1.00 3.40 13.88
N VAL A 101 0.31 3.66 13.75
CA VAL A 101 0.96 4.77 14.47
C VAL A 101 0.30 6.13 14.18
N PHE A 102 -0.17 6.35 12.95
CA PHE A 102 -0.89 7.56 12.58
C PHE A 102 -2.37 7.50 12.97
N SER A 103 -3.01 6.34 12.78
CA SER A 103 -4.46 6.13 12.84
C SER A 103 -4.98 5.59 14.18
N GLN A 104 -4.10 5.34 15.15
CA GLN A 104 -4.43 4.68 16.41
C GLN A 104 -5.57 5.36 17.16
N ASN A 105 -6.48 4.55 17.71
CA ASN A 105 -7.59 5.00 18.57
C ASN A 105 -8.53 6.02 17.89
N ARG A 106 -8.65 5.96 16.57
CA ARG A 106 -9.55 6.82 15.77
C ARG A 106 -10.53 5.98 14.97
N SER A 107 -11.74 6.50 14.80
CA SER A 107 -12.69 5.96 13.81
C SER A 107 -12.13 6.17 12.40
N LEU A 108 -12.58 5.40 11.41
CA LEU A 108 -12.10 5.55 10.03
C LEU A 108 -12.37 6.96 9.48
N ALA A 109 -13.50 7.58 9.85
CA ALA A 109 -13.82 8.96 9.51
C ALA A 109 -12.83 9.96 10.13
N ASP A 110 -12.49 9.82 11.42
CA ASP A 110 -11.48 10.67 12.06
C ASP A 110 -10.07 10.46 11.45
N VAL A 111 -9.76 9.23 11.01
CA VAL A 111 -8.52 8.93 10.28
C VAL A 111 -8.50 9.66 8.94
N ALA A 112 -9.61 9.68 8.20
CA ALA A 112 -9.73 10.40 6.94
C ALA A 112 -9.52 11.92 7.11
N GLU A 113 -10.16 12.51 8.12
CA GLU A 113 -9.99 13.94 8.44
C GLU A 113 -8.54 14.27 8.83
N ALA A 114 -7.93 13.43 9.68
CA ALA A 114 -6.52 13.59 10.05
C ALA A 114 -5.58 13.44 8.85
N ALA A 115 -5.84 12.47 7.96
CA ALA A 115 -5.07 12.25 6.74
C ALA A 115 -5.13 13.47 5.82
N ARG A 116 -6.33 14.02 5.59
CA ARG A 116 -6.51 15.26 4.81
C ARG A 116 -5.69 16.41 5.38
N ALA A 117 -5.79 16.66 6.68
CA ALA A 117 -5.03 17.72 7.34
C ALA A 117 -3.51 17.51 7.24
N SER A 118 -3.05 16.26 7.36
CA SER A 118 -1.63 15.92 7.23
C SER A 118 -1.10 16.15 5.80
N MET A 119 -1.84 15.70 4.79
CA MET A 119 -1.50 15.91 3.38
C MET A 119 -1.44 17.40 3.03
N ASP A 120 -2.42 18.18 3.48
CA ASP A 120 -2.45 19.63 3.23
C ASP A 120 -1.25 20.35 3.86
N ALA A 121 -0.89 19.98 5.10
CA ALA A 121 0.29 20.53 5.77
C ALA A 121 1.59 20.16 5.05
N ARG A 122 1.70 18.93 4.52
CA ARG A 122 2.87 18.49 3.74
C ARG A 122 2.99 19.24 2.41
N LEU A 123 1.88 19.43 1.70
CA LEU A 123 1.84 20.23 0.49
C LEU A 123 2.25 21.67 0.76
N GLU A 124 1.72 22.31 1.81
CA GLU A 124 2.12 23.67 2.21
C GLU A 124 3.62 23.75 2.51
N GLN A 125 4.17 22.78 3.25
CA GLN A 125 5.60 22.71 3.55
C GLN A 125 6.46 22.61 2.28
N MET A 126 6.06 21.78 1.31
CA MET A 126 6.78 21.61 0.04
C MET A 126 6.69 22.87 -0.84
N HIS A 127 5.55 23.56 -0.84
CA HIS A 127 5.41 24.84 -1.52
C HIS A 127 6.29 25.92 -0.88
N ALA A 128 6.32 25.99 0.45
CA ALA A 128 7.13 26.97 1.18
C ALA A 128 8.64 26.76 0.97
N SER A 129 9.10 25.50 0.84
CA SER A 129 10.50 25.18 0.55
C SER A 129 10.86 25.24 -0.94
N GLY A 130 9.88 25.39 -1.83
CA GLY A 130 10.09 25.44 -3.29
C GLY A 130 10.46 24.11 -3.93
N VAL A 131 10.28 22.99 -3.22
CA VAL A 131 10.58 21.64 -3.73
C VAL A 131 9.41 21.01 -4.49
N PHE A 132 8.19 21.49 -4.26
CA PHE A 132 7.00 20.95 -4.92
C PHE A 132 7.11 21.00 -6.44
N GLY A 133 6.82 19.88 -7.11
CA GLY A 133 6.83 19.75 -8.57
C GLY A 133 8.20 19.47 -9.16
N GLN A 134 9.25 19.31 -8.34
CA GLN A 134 10.59 18.95 -8.83
C GLN A 134 10.70 17.47 -9.19
N ASP A 135 9.99 16.60 -8.49
CA ASP A 135 9.97 15.15 -8.74
C ASP A 135 8.63 14.57 -8.29
N SER A 136 7.87 14.02 -9.24
CA SER A 136 6.51 13.51 -8.95
C SER A 136 6.48 12.33 -7.98
N HIS A 137 7.53 11.52 -7.90
CA HIS A 137 7.62 10.43 -6.93
C HIS A 137 7.92 10.97 -5.54
N ALA A 138 8.85 11.92 -5.44
CA ALA A 138 9.15 12.59 -4.18
C ALA A 138 7.96 13.39 -3.66
N ASP A 139 7.27 14.14 -4.52
CA ASP A 139 6.05 14.88 -4.18
C ASP A 139 4.98 13.97 -3.57
N ARG A 140 4.69 12.85 -4.22
CA ARG A 140 3.73 11.86 -3.70
C ARG A 140 4.22 11.29 -2.37
N ASN A 141 5.42 10.73 -2.34
CA ASN A 141 5.90 10.04 -1.13
C ASN A 141 5.98 11.00 0.07
N ALA A 142 6.37 12.25 -0.15
CA ALA A 142 6.36 13.28 0.88
C ALA A 142 4.95 13.69 1.33
N THR A 143 3.99 13.79 0.41
CA THR A 143 2.59 14.12 0.72
C THR A 143 1.95 13.06 1.61
N PHE A 144 2.24 11.78 1.33
CA PHE A 144 1.64 10.63 2.01
C PHE A 144 2.54 10.03 3.11
N GLY A 145 3.75 10.57 3.31
CA GLY A 145 4.82 9.92 4.08
C GLY A 145 4.53 9.67 5.56
N GLU A 146 3.62 10.45 6.14
CA GLU A 146 3.14 10.32 7.52
C GLU A 146 1.98 9.33 7.66
N LEU A 147 1.32 8.94 6.56
CA LEU A 147 0.15 8.08 6.63
C LEU A 147 0.59 6.63 6.81
N ASP A 148 0.02 5.96 7.80
CA ASP A 148 0.08 4.50 7.89
C ASP A 148 -0.85 3.85 6.87
N ARG A 149 -0.78 2.51 6.72
CA ARG A 149 -1.55 1.79 5.70
C ARG A 149 -3.06 1.97 5.87
N ARG A 150 -3.56 2.03 7.11
CA ARG A 150 -4.98 2.27 7.39
C ARG A 150 -5.42 3.66 6.97
N ALA A 151 -4.58 4.68 7.16
CA ALA A 151 -4.83 6.02 6.64
C ALA A 151 -4.76 6.08 5.12
N LEU A 152 -3.81 5.38 4.48
CA LEU A 152 -3.80 5.23 3.02
C LEU A 152 -5.08 4.56 2.52
N PHE A 153 -5.59 3.55 3.23
CA PHE A 153 -6.86 2.91 2.91
C PHE A 153 -8.01 3.93 2.95
N ALA A 154 -8.13 4.71 4.03
CA ALA A 154 -9.15 5.76 4.15
C ALA A 154 -9.09 6.80 3.00
N VAL A 155 -7.88 7.17 2.56
CA VAL A 155 -7.72 8.01 1.37
C VAL A 155 -8.17 7.29 0.11
N SER A 156 -7.72 6.05 -0.09
CA SER A 156 -7.99 5.26 -1.30
C SER A 156 -9.47 4.90 -1.48
N SER A 157 -10.21 4.74 -0.39
CA SER A 157 -11.66 4.47 -0.37
C SER A 157 -12.50 5.74 -0.46
N ASN A 158 -11.85 6.91 -0.46
CA ASN A 158 -12.49 8.22 -0.37
C ASN A 158 -13.40 8.35 0.85
N GLU A 159 -12.95 7.87 2.01
CA GLU A 159 -13.71 7.97 3.25
C GLU A 159 -14.12 9.43 3.52
N GLY A 160 -15.41 9.65 3.77
CA GLY A 160 -15.97 10.99 3.98
C GLY A 160 -16.03 11.88 2.73
N GLY A 161 -15.63 11.40 1.55
CA GLY A 161 -15.64 12.19 0.32
C GLY A 161 -14.60 13.32 0.29
N LEU A 162 -13.53 13.20 1.07
CA LEU A 162 -12.53 14.26 1.31
C LEU A 162 -11.39 14.31 0.28
N PHE A 163 -11.29 13.30 -0.60
CA PHE A 163 -10.12 13.07 -1.43
C PHE A 163 -10.47 13.10 -2.91
N THR A 164 -9.61 13.74 -3.69
CA THR A 164 -9.71 13.72 -5.15
C THR A 164 -9.43 12.34 -5.70
N GLN A 165 -9.88 12.07 -6.92
CA GLN A 165 -9.60 10.80 -7.60
C GLN A 165 -8.09 10.52 -7.72
N SER A 166 -7.28 11.56 -8.01
CA SER A 166 -5.84 11.40 -8.12
C SER A 166 -5.19 11.01 -6.78
N GLU A 167 -5.67 11.56 -5.67
CA GLU A 167 -5.17 11.20 -4.33
C GLU A 167 -5.56 9.77 -3.97
N GLN A 168 -6.78 9.34 -4.31
CA GLN A 168 -7.23 7.96 -4.12
C GLN A 168 -6.34 6.97 -4.90
N GLU A 169 -6.01 7.29 -6.16
CA GLU A 169 -5.13 6.50 -7.02
C GLU A 169 -3.70 6.44 -6.47
N GLN A 170 -3.15 7.57 -6.02
CA GLN A 170 -1.82 7.62 -5.41
C GLN A 170 -1.75 6.83 -4.10
N ALA A 171 -2.77 6.92 -3.24
CA ALA A 171 -2.84 6.13 -2.02
C ALA A 171 -2.90 4.63 -2.31
N ARG A 172 -3.74 4.22 -3.27
CA ARG A 172 -3.83 2.82 -3.72
C ARG A 172 -2.51 2.34 -4.32
N TRP A 173 -1.82 3.17 -5.09
CA TRP A 173 -0.51 2.85 -5.64
C TRP A 173 0.53 2.64 -4.53
N LEU A 174 0.51 3.45 -3.46
CA LEU A 174 1.40 3.27 -2.30
C LEU A 174 1.08 1.97 -1.54
N MET A 175 -0.20 1.65 -1.34
CA MET A 175 -0.62 0.37 -0.75
C MET A 175 -0.16 -0.83 -1.58
N GLN A 176 -0.18 -0.71 -2.90
CA GLN A 176 0.34 -1.72 -3.83
C GLN A 176 1.86 -1.86 -3.73
N GLN A 177 2.59 -0.74 -3.71
CA GLN A 177 4.04 -0.74 -3.53
C GLN A 177 4.44 -1.42 -2.22
N GLN A 178 3.72 -1.15 -1.12
CA GLN A 178 3.97 -1.80 0.18
C GLN A 178 3.84 -3.31 0.09
N GLN A 179 2.76 -3.80 -0.53
CA GLN A 179 2.51 -5.23 -0.69
C GLN A 179 3.55 -5.88 -1.61
N ALA A 180 3.87 -5.26 -2.75
CA ALA A 180 4.86 -5.77 -3.70
C ALA A 180 6.24 -5.93 -3.03
N LEU A 181 6.70 -4.91 -2.30
CA LEU A 181 7.97 -4.97 -1.58
C LEU A 181 7.97 -6.02 -0.46
N ALA A 182 6.82 -6.25 0.20
CA ALA A 182 6.67 -7.29 1.23
C ALA A 182 6.76 -8.71 0.65
N MET A 183 6.34 -8.89 -0.60
CA MET A 183 6.43 -10.17 -1.33
C MET A 183 7.81 -10.43 -1.94
N GLY A 184 8.74 -9.48 -1.84
CA GLY A 184 10.02 -9.57 -2.55
C GLY A 184 9.94 -9.18 -4.02
N TYR A 185 8.94 -8.40 -4.44
CA TYR A 185 8.93 -7.76 -5.75
C TYR A 185 9.51 -6.36 -5.65
N TYR A 186 10.43 -6.05 -6.56
CA TYR A 186 11.03 -4.73 -6.61
C TYR A 186 10.00 -3.69 -7.04
N TRP A 187 9.96 -2.58 -6.30
CA TRP A 187 9.15 -1.42 -6.67
C TRP A 187 9.80 -0.15 -6.12
N GLY A 188 10.38 0.68 -6.99
CA GLY A 188 11.09 1.88 -6.59
C GLY A 188 11.88 2.52 -7.75
N PRO A 189 12.84 3.42 -7.44
CA PRO A 189 13.64 4.12 -8.44
C PRO A 189 14.58 3.19 -9.20
N ILE A 190 14.47 3.10 -10.53
CA ILE A 190 15.20 2.16 -11.42
C ILE A 190 16.69 1.95 -11.04
N SER A 191 17.38 3.00 -10.61
CA SER A 191 18.78 2.95 -10.15
C SER A 191 19.04 1.94 -9.03
N LEU A 192 18.04 1.63 -8.20
CA LEU A 192 18.12 0.71 -7.07
C LEU A 192 17.62 -0.71 -7.42
N LYS A 193 17.14 -0.97 -8.64
CA LYS A 193 16.59 -2.28 -9.05
C LYS A 193 17.60 -3.41 -8.87
N SER A 194 18.87 -3.18 -9.21
CA SER A 194 19.93 -4.16 -9.04
C SER A 194 20.35 -4.41 -7.59
N GLU A 195 19.99 -3.50 -6.68
CA GLU A 195 20.31 -3.59 -5.24
C GLU A 195 19.21 -4.27 -4.44
N PHE A 196 18.05 -4.51 -5.07
CA PHE A 196 16.94 -5.18 -4.45
C PHE A 196 17.23 -6.67 -4.27
N LEU A 197 17.22 -7.11 -3.02
CA LEU A 197 17.44 -8.51 -2.68
C LEU A 197 16.11 -9.25 -2.82
N ASN A 198 15.91 -9.96 -3.93
CA ASN A 198 14.85 -10.95 -4.06
C ASN A 198 15.43 -12.36 -3.94
N ASN A 199 15.01 -13.09 -2.91
CA ASN A 199 15.35 -14.49 -2.68
C ASN A 199 14.10 -15.40 -2.63
N HIS A 200 12.93 -14.90 -3.00
CA HIS A 200 11.67 -15.64 -2.96
C HIS A 200 11.32 -16.18 -4.36
N ASP A 201 10.94 -17.46 -4.42
CA ASP A 201 10.27 -17.98 -5.60
C ASP A 201 8.79 -17.52 -5.64
N HIS A 202 8.06 -17.93 -6.66
CA HIS A 202 6.68 -17.50 -6.83
C HIS A 202 5.75 -18.03 -5.73
N LEU A 203 5.99 -19.24 -5.23
CA LEU A 203 5.15 -19.84 -4.18
C LEU A 203 5.39 -19.10 -2.86
N ASP A 204 6.65 -18.85 -2.51
CA ASP A 204 7.03 -18.04 -1.33
C ASP A 204 6.43 -16.63 -1.38
N ALA A 205 6.52 -15.96 -2.53
CA ALA A 205 5.95 -14.61 -2.70
C ALA A 205 4.44 -14.57 -2.45
N ILE A 206 3.70 -15.61 -2.87
CA ILE A 206 2.25 -15.72 -2.63
C ILE A 206 1.95 -15.99 -1.16
N LYS A 207 2.73 -16.85 -0.48
CA LYS A 207 2.61 -17.05 0.98
C LYS A 207 2.81 -15.74 1.74
N LEU A 208 3.82 -14.96 1.37
CA LEU A 208 4.09 -13.65 1.96
C LEU A 208 2.95 -12.65 1.71
N SER A 209 2.37 -12.64 0.51
CA SER A 209 1.22 -11.79 0.21
C SER A 209 0.01 -12.10 1.07
N ILE A 210 -0.31 -13.40 1.24
CA ILE A 210 -1.38 -13.87 2.12
C ILE A 210 -1.14 -13.38 3.55
N GLN A 211 0.07 -13.60 4.08
CA GLN A 211 0.43 -13.18 5.43
C GLN A 211 0.37 -11.65 5.60
N PHE A 212 0.81 -10.90 4.59
CA PHE A 212 0.74 -9.44 4.57
C PHE A 212 -0.73 -8.95 4.62
N LEU A 213 -1.58 -9.49 3.75
CA LEU A 213 -3.01 -9.16 3.69
C LEU A 213 -3.77 -9.61 4.94
N ASP A 214 -3.32 -10.67 5.63
CA ASP A 214 -3.90 -11.11 6.88
C ASP A 214 -3.54 -10.19 8.06
N GLN A 215 -2.54 -9.32 7.92
CA GLN A 215 -2.11 -8.37 8.96
C GLN A 215 -2.65 -6.94 8.78
N VAL A 216 -3.27 -6.61 7.65
CA VAL A 216 -3.83 -5.26 7.44
C VAL A 216 -4.96 -4.93 8.43
N SER A 217 -5.28 -3.64 8.53
CA SER A 217 -6.34 -3.13 9.42
C SER A 217 -7.70 -3.79 9.20
N ALA A 218 -8.52 -3.86 10.26
CA ALA A 218 -9.88 -4.38 10.18
C ALA A 218 -10.73 -3.63 9.14
N ASP A 219 -10.56 -2.31 9.03
CA ASP A 219 -11.26 -1.48 8.04
C ASP A 219 -10.94 -1.89 6.61
N GLU A 220 -9.65 -2.07 6.27
CA GLU A 220 -9.22 -2.52 4.94
C GLU A 220 -9.81 -3.91 4.61
N LYS A 221 -9.88 -4.81 5.60
CA LYS A 221 -10.47 -6.16 5.44
C LYS A 221 -11.97 -6.17 5.14
N THR A 222 -12.67 -5.05 5.33
CA THR A 222 -14.08 -4.93 4.94
C THR A 222 -14.28 -4.61 3.45
N SER A 223 -13.21 -4.28 2.73
CA SER A 223 -13.28 -3.83 1.34
C SER A 223 -13.30 -4.99 0.32
N VAL A 224 -13.93 -4.73 -0.84
CA VAL A 224 -13.87 -5.64 -1.98
C VAL A 224 -12.45 -5.79 -2.51
N MET A 225 -11.68 -4.70 -2.57
CA MET A 225 -10.29 -4.71 -3.00
C MET A 225 -9.44 -5.70 -2.18
N TRP A 226 -9.53 -5.65 -0.85
CA TRP A 226 -8.83 -6.61 0.02
C TRP A 226 -9.34 -8.03 -0.21
N ALA A 227 -10.66 -8.25 -0.20
CA ALA A 227 -11.24 -9.58 -0.31
C ALA A 227 -10.88 -10.24 -1.66
N TYR A 228 -10.86 -9.46 -2.74
CA TYR A 228 -10.44 -9.91 -4.07
C TYR A 228 -8.96 -10.27 -4.11
N SER A 229 -8.07 -9.40 -3.60
CA SER A 229 -6.63 -9.69 -3.55
C SER A 229 -6.34 -10.94 -2.72
N ARG A 230 -6.92 -11.05 -1.52
CA ARG A 230 -6.70 -12.18 -0.61
C ARG A 230 -7.25 -13.50 -1.15
N ALA A 231 -8.40 -13.48 -1.82
CA ALA A 231 -8.97 -14.64 -2.51
C ALA A 231 -8.15 -15.05 -3.73
N GLY A 232 -7.66 -14.07 -4.50
CA GLY A 232 -6.78 -14.29 -5.64
C GLY A 232 -5.48 -14.98 -5.23
N ASP A 233 -4.86 -14.53 -4.15
CA ASP A 233 -3.62 -15.13 -3.66
C ASP A 233 -3.84 -16.55 -3.12
N GLU A 234 -4.95 -16.80 -2.42
CA GLU A 234 -5.31 -18.16 -1.99
C GLU A 234 -5.55 -19.09 -3.19
N HIS A 235 -6.28 -18.62 -4.20
CA HIS A 235 -6.51 -19.36 -5.44
C HIS A 235 -5.19 -19.68 -6.17
N VAL A 236 -4.28 -18.70 -6.28
CA VAL A 236 -2.98 -18.92 -6.91
C VAL A 236 -2.10 -19.87 -6.08
N TYR A 237 -2.13 -19.76 -4.75
CA TYR A 237 -1.44 -20.70 -3.86
C TYR A 237 -1.91 -22.13 -4.11
N ASP A 238 -3.23 -22.38 -4.16
CA ASP A 238 -3.81 -23.70 -4.40
C ASP A 238 -3.34 -24.31 -5.72
N LEU A 239 -3.21 -23.49 -6.78
CA LEU A 239 -2.70 -23.93 -8.08
C LEU A 239 -1.20 -24.26 -8.02
N LEU A 240 -0.39 -23.39 -7.42
CA LEU A 240 1.07 -23.57 -7.37
C LEU A 240 1.49 -24.73 -6.47
N ILE A 241 0.87 -24.88 -5.29
CA ILE A 241 1.19 -25.96 -4.36
C ILE A 241 0.81 -27.33 -4.92
N ALA A 242 -0.22 -27.41 -5.78
CA ALA A 242 -0.59 -28.66 -6.45
C ALA A 242 0.45 -29.15 -7.47
N GLU A 243 1.31 -28.25 -7.96
CA GLU A 243 2.42 -28.53 -8.89
C GLU A 243 3.77 -28.65 -8.17
N SER A 244 3.81 -28.47 -6.84
CA SER A 244 5.01 -28.46 -6.01
C SER A 244 5.20 -29.78 -5.24
N ASP A 245 6.43 -30.05 -4.80
CA ASP A 245 6.79 -31.13 -3.86
C ASP A 245 6.70 -30.68 -2.38
N GLU A 246 6.35 -29.42 -2.12
CA GLU A 246 6.20 -28.87 -0.76
C GLU A 246 4.95 -29.37 -0.02
N GLU A 247 5.00 -29.35 1.31
CA GLU A 247 3.83 -29.63 2.14
C GLU A 247 2.81 -28.49 2.03
N ARG A 248 1.54 -28.84 1.86
CA ARG A 248 0.45 -27.88 1.82
C ARG A 248 0.21 -27.28 3.20
N GLU A 249 0.37 -25.97 3.30
CA GLU A 249 -0.04 -25.14 4.41
C GLU A 249 -1.52 -24.76 4.27
N ASN A 250 -2.19 -24.47 5.39
CA ASN A 250 -3.60 -24.06 5.37
C ASN A 250 -3.71 -22.53 5.34
N PHE A 251 -3.92 -21.98 4.14
CA PHE A 251 -4.20 -20.55 3.94
C PHE A 251 -5.68 -20.22 3.74
N THR A 252 -6.57 -21.17 4.00
CA THR A 252 -8.02 -20.97 3.83
C THR A 252 -8.52 -19.82 4.71
N SER A 253 -9.03 -18.76 4.10
CA SER A 253 -9.61 -17.63 4.84
C SER A 253 -10.96 -17.99 5.48
N ASP A 254 -11.22 -17.46 6.67
CA ASP A 254 -12.52 -17.53 7.34
C ASP A 254 -13.47 -16.37 6.94
N SER A 255 -12.97 -15.39 6.17
CA SER A 255 -13.76 -14.27 5.65
C SER A 255 -14.83 -14.76 4.68
N PRO A 256 -16.12 -14.44 4.93
CA PRO A 256 -17.20 -14.76 3.99
C PRO A 256 -16.99 -14.17 2.60
N ALA A 257 -16.40 -12.96 2.52
CA ALA A 257 -16.13 -12.28 1.25
C ALA A 257 -15.02 -12.98 0.47
N VAL A 258 -13.92 -13.33 1.12
CA VAL A 258 -12.82 -14.08 0.49
C VAL A 258 -13.32 -15.44 -0.02
N GLN A 259 -14.11 -16.16 0.78
CA GLN A 259 -14.66 -17.46 0.36
C GLN A 259 -15.58 -17.35 -0.86
N LEU A 260 -16.47 -16.34 -0.91
CA LEU A 260 -17.36 -16.12 -2.05
C LEU A 260 -16.56 -15.82 -3.32
N ILE A 261 -15.57 -14.93 -3.23
CA ILE A 261 -14.77 -14.51 -4.37
C ILE A 261 -13.87 -15.64 -4.85
N LYS A 262 -13.22 -16.38 -3.93
CA LYS A 262 -12.42 -17.55 -4.29
C LYS A 262 -13.26 -18.62 -4.99
N ALA A 263 -14.46 -18.91 -4.50
CA ALA A 263 -15.36 -19.86 -5.15
C ALA A 263 -15.75 -19.43 -6.58
N ALA A 264 -15.82 -18.12 -6.85
CA ALA A 264 -16.05 -17.60 -8.19
C ALA A 264 -14.79 -17.68 -9.08
N LEU A 265 -13.60 -17.42 -8.53
CA LEU A 265 -12.32 -17.61 -9.23
C LEU A 265 -12.05 -19.09 -9.58
N ASP A 266 -12.37 -20.01 -8.68
CA ASP A 266 -12.27 -21.46 -8.91
C ASP A 266 -13.20 -21.88 -10.08
N ALA A 267 -14.45 -21.41 -10.09
CA ALA A 267 -15.40 -21.69 -11.17
C ALA A 267 -14.97 -21.04 -12.51
N ARG A 268 -14.34 -19.86 -12.46
CA ARG A 268 -13.81 -19.16 -13.64
C ARG A 268 -12.75 -19.98 -14.38
N LEU A 269 -11.95 -20.79 -13.66
CA LEU A 269 -10.90 -21.62 -14.28
C LEU A 269 -11.50 -22.56 -15.34
N GLU A 270 -12.74 -23.01 -15.14
CA GLU A 270 -13.47 -23.88 -16.07
C GLU A 270 -14.03 -23.10 -17.28
N THR A 271 -14.49 -21.86 -17.07
CA THR A 271 -15.14 -21.05 -18.11
C THR A 271 -14.16 -20.20 -18.93
N GLN A 272 -12.98 -19.93 -18.39
CA GLN A 272 -11.95 -19.05 -18.96
C GLN A 272 -12.44 -17.62 -19.27
N GLU A 273 -13.45 -17.16 -18.55
CA GLU A 273 -13.98 -15.81 -18.73
C GLU A 273 -12.91 -14.75 -18.40
N PRO A 274 -12.86 -13.63 -19.15
CA PRO A 274 -11.87 -12.59 -18.94
C PRO A 274 -12.13 -11.83 -17.64
N ILE A 275 -11.06 -11.34 -17.02
CA ILE A 275 -11.15 -10.29 -15.99
C ILE A 275 -11.13 -8.94 -16.68
N LEU A 276 -12.09 -8.09 -16.36
CA LEU A 276 -12.28 -6.79 -16.98
C LEU A 276 -11.79 -5.68 -16.05
N GLY A 277 -10.79 -4.91 -16.48
CA GLY A 277 -10.31 -3.76 -15.73
C GLY A 277 -9.74 -4.10 -14.34
N VAL A 278 -9.52 -3.06 -13.53
CA VAL A 278 -9.11 -3.19 -12.12
C VAL A 278 -10.37 -3.31 -11.27
N ILE A 279 -10.36 -4.21 -10.28
CA ILE A 279 -11.47 -4.40 -9.35
C ILE A 279 -11.13 -3.70 -8.05
N VAL A 280 -11.75 -2.54 -7.80
CA VAL A 280 -11.49 -1.77 -6.56
C VAL A 280 -12.71 -1.67 -5.65
N ASN A 281 -13.92 -1.76 -6.21
CA ASN A 281 -15.18 -1.67 -5.47
C ASN A 281 -16.16 -2.79 -5.86
N ASP A 282 -17.34 -2.77 -5.24
CA ASP A 282 -18.37 -3.77 -5.46
C ASP A 282 -19.00 -3.69 -6.86
N ASP A 283 -19.16 -2.49 -7.40
CA ASP A 283 -19.64 -2.29 -8.78
C ASP A 283 -18.68 -2.93 -9.80
N ASP A 284 -17.37 -2.75 -9.64
CA ASP A 284 -16.37 -3.35 -10.53
C ASP A 284 -16.42 -4.88 -10.49
N LEU A 285 -16.60 -5.45 -9.30
CA LEU A 285 -16.71 -6.89 -9.10
C LEU A 285 -18.01 -7.44 -9.67
N LYS A 286 -19.15 -6.76 -9.45
CA LYS A 286 -20.46 -7.12 -10.00
C LYS A 286 -20.47 -7.07 -11.54
N ASN A 287 -19.66 -6.21 -12.13
CA ASN A 287 -19.53 -6.07 -13.59
C ASN A 287 -18.63 -7.16 -14.23
N GLN A 288 -18.03 -8.05 -13.43
CA GLN A 288 -17.22 -9.14 -13.96
C GLN A 288 -18.10 -10.28 -14.51
N PRO A 289 -17.87 -10.75 -15.76
CA PRO A 289 -18.62 -11.87 -16.33
C PRO A 289 -18.52 -13.13 -15.46
N TRP A 290 -17.32 -13.41 -14.93
CA TRP A 290 -17.05 -14.56 -14.09
C TRP A 290 -17.70 -14.51 -12.70
N PHE A 291 -18.19 -13.35 -12.28
CA PHE A 291 -18.82 -13.14 -10.97
C PHE A 291 -20.35 -13.06 -11.04
N GLU A 292 -20.94 -13.05 -12.24
CA GLU A 292 -22.39 -12.82 -12.44
C GLU A 292 -23.27 -13.74 -11.57
N LYS A 293 -22.91 -15.02 -11.45
CA LYS A 293 -23.65 -16.04 -10.64
C LYS A 293 -23.50 -15.87 -9.13
N TYR A 294 -22.67 -14.94 -8.68
CA TYR A 294 -22.34 -14.67 -7.28
C TYR A 294 -22.76 -13.26 -6.85
N ALA A 295 -23.05 -12.38 -7.81
CA ALA A 295 -23.37 -10.97 -7.58
C ALA A 295 -24.56 -10.74 -6.62
N ASP A 296 -25.57 -11.61 -6.67
CA ASP A 296 -26.77 -11.54 -5.82
C ASP A 296 -26.48 -11.75 -4.32
N ARG A 297 -25.34 -12.36 -4.00
CA ARG A 297 -24.90 -12.64 -2.63
C ARG A 297 -23.92 -11.59 -2.09
N LEU A 298 -23.32 -10.78 -2.95
CA LEU A 298 -22.18 -9.92 -2.58
C LEU A 298 -22.52 -8.98 -1.44
N ASP A 299 -23.61 -8.22 -1.53
CA ASP A 299 -23.97 -7.21 -0.52
C ASP A 299 -24.15 -7.83 0.87
N ARG A 300 -24.85 -8.97 0.93
CA ARG A 300 -25.05 -9.71 2.19
C ARG A 300 -23.73 -10.22 2.77
N VAL A 301 -22.86 -10.72 1.90
CA VAL A 301 -21.57 -11.29 2.30
C VAL A 301 -20.61 -10.19 2.77
N LEU A 302 -20.61 -9.01 2.14
CA LEU A 302 -19.83 -7.87 2.61
C LEU A 302 -20.30 -7.39 3.98
N GLU A 303 -21.62 -7.40 4.23
CA GLU A 303 -22.17 -7.08 5.55
C GLU A 303 -21.74 -8.10 6.61
N GLN A 304 -21.82 -9.40 6.30
CA GLN A 304 -21.32 -10.46 7.19
C GLN A 304 -19.81 -10.31 7.45
N ASN A 305 -19.05 -9.87 6.44
CA ASN A 305 -17.62 -9.65 6.54
C ASN A 305 -17.27 -8.47 7.46
N ARG A 306 -18.05 -7.37 7.43
CA ARG A 306 -17.92 -6.26 8.38
C ARG A 306 -18.12 -6.74 9.82
N MET A 307 -19.17 -7.53 10.06
CA MET A 307 -19.44 -8.13 11.37
C MET A 307 -18.32 -9.06 11.83
N HIS A 308 -17.76 -9.87 10.91
CA HIS A 308 -16.64 -10.78 11.18
C HIS A 308 -15.41 -10.05 11.71
N PHE A 309 -15.10 -8.88 11.14
CA PHE A 309 -13.96 -8.05 11.56
C PHE A 309 -14.30 -7.02 12.65
N GLY A 310 -15.52 -7.02 13.18
CA GLY A 310 -15.93 -6.13 14.27
C GLY A 310 -16.04 -4.65 13.86
N VAL A 311 -16.23 -4.37 12.57
CA VAL A 311 -16.46 -3.03 12.04
C VAL A 311 -17.97 -2.82 11.92
N SER A 312 -18.50 -1.77 12.55
CA SER A 312 -19.94 -1.43 12.59
C SER A 312 -20.28 -0.21 11.76
#